data_AF-A0A8J2KF26-F1
#
_entry.id   AF-A0A8J2KF26-F1
#
_cell.length_a   1.000
_cell.length_b   1.000
_cell.length_c   1.000
_cell.angle_alpha   90.00
_cell.angle_beta   90.00
_cell.angle_gamma   90.00
#
_symmetry.space_group_name_H-M   'P 1'
#
loop_
_entity.id
_entity.type
_entity.pdbx_description
1 polymer ?
#
loop_
_entity_poly.entity_id
_entity_poly.type
_entity_poly.pdbx_seq_one_letter_code
_entity_poly.pdbx_strand_id
1 'polypeptide(L)'
;MSLGSRNMSLHLNKVSSSVTHPSDLGANRDPQDLNKSVQVVWNSVIGEPDNVRSPDWVWRVSNIIYSTVQGWTYKILTVITAPIFAFIIGFHFALLIFLQIWVFRPILKFLHIIFSLLRTLGEIVLNGLCGPIFETIGLCMSNARIRHQRVYDAKDEPQFPFII
;
A
#
# COMPACT_ATOMS: atom_id res chain seq x y z
N MET A 1 -44.61 16.90 2.12
CA MET A 1 -44.08 16.19 0.92
C MET A 1 -42.81 16.87 0.36
N SER A 2 -41.86 17.30 1.21
CA SER A 2 -40.74 18.21 0.82
C SER A 2 -39.33 17.73 1.24
N LEU A 3 -39.24 16.56 1.90
CA LEU A 3 -37.95 16.03 2.41
C LEU A 3 -37.20 15.17 1.38
N GLY A 4 -37.90 14.43 0.51
CA GLY A 4 -37.27 13.58 -0.52
C GLY A 4 -36.55 14.36 -1.62
N SER A 5 -37.03 15.57 -1.96
CA SER A 5 -36.41 16.42 -2.98
C SER A 5 -35.05 16.98 -2.53
N ARG A 6 -34.87 17.28 -1.23
CA ARG A 6 -33.61 17.84 -0.71
C ARG A 6 -32.46 16.83 -0.69
N ASN A 7 -32.75 15.56 -0.41
CA ASN A 7 -31.74 14.50 -0.41
C ASN A 7 -31.29 14.15 -1.84
N MET A 8 -32.21 14.22 -2.81
CA MET A 8 -31.88 14.03 -4.22
C MET A 8 -31.04 15.20 -4.76
N SER A 9 -31.32 16.44 -4.34
CA SER A 9 -30.50 17.61 -4.65
C SER A 9 -29.10 17.55 -4.03
N LEU A 10 -28.97 17.04 -2.79
CA LEU A 10 -27.67 16.83 -2.14
C LEU A 10 -26.83 15.76 -2.87
N HIS A 11 -27.46 14.67 -3.32
CA HIS A 11 -26.80 13.66 -4.14
C HIS A 11 -26.40 14.20 -5.52
N LEU A 12 -27.22 15.03 -6.15
CA LEU A 12 -26.88 15.66 -7.43
C LEU A 12 -25.74 16.68 -7.30
N ASN A 13 -25.66 17.43 -6.19
CA ASN A 13 -24.57 18.37 -5.94
C ASN A 13 -23.23 17.65 -5.64
N LYS A 14 -23.30 16.48 -4.97
CA LYS A 14 -22.14 15.62 -4.70
C LYS A 14 -21.69 14.80 -5.91
N VAL A 15 -22.60 14.45 -6.82
CA VAL A 15 -22.27 13.76 -8.08
C VAL A 15 -21.76 14.76 -9.12
N SER A 16 -22.27 15.99 -9.16
CA SER A 16 -21.76 17.04 -10.06
C SER A 16 -20.33 17.47 -9.74
N SER A 17 -19.85 17.25 -8.51
CA SER A 17 -18.45 17.45 -8.13
C SER A 17 -17.54 16.26 -8.50
N SER A 18 -18.10 15.15 -8.98
CA SER A 18 -17.37 13.97 -9.49
C SER A 18 -17.44 13.81 -11.01
N VAL A 19 -18.21 14.66 -11.70
CA VAL A 19 -18.30 14.68 -13.16
C VAL A 19 -17.31 15.72 -13.67
N THR A 20 -16.26 15.20 -14.29
CA THR A 20 -15.13 15.82 -14.98
C THR A 20 -15.44 17.23 -15.50
N HIS A 21 -15.13 18.25 -14.70
CA HIS A 21 -15.04 19.62 -15.18
C HIS A 21 -13.74 19.78 -15.99
N PRO A 22 -13.75 20.49 -17.13
CA PRO A 22 -12.54 20.90 -17.84
C PRO A 22 -11.71 21.96 -17.07
N SER A 23 -11.82 22.03 -15.74
CA SER A 23 -11.17 23.02 -14.87
C SER A 23 -9.97 22.48 -14.07
N ASP A 24 -9.56 21.22 -14.24
CA ASP A 24 -8.32 20.69 -13.64
C ASP A 24 -7.05 21.04 -14.43
N LEU A 25 -7.14 21.92 -15.43
CA LEU A 25 -6.01 22.37 -16.25
C LEU A 25 -4.97 23.21 -15.46
N GLY A 26 -5.27 23.60 -14.23
CA GLY A 26 -4.41 24.36 -13.33
C GLY A 26 -4.22 23.76 -11.95
N ALA A 27 -4.49 22.45 -11.78
CA ALA A 27 -4.25 21.77 -10.51
C ALA A 27 -2.78 21.94 -10.07
N ASN A 28 -2.57 22.14 -8.77
CA ASN A 28 -1.22 22.26 -8.22
C ASN A 28 -0.40 21.02 -8.63
N ARG A 29 0.65 21.24 -9.43
CA ARG A 29 1.52 20.19 -9.97
C ARG A 29 2.45 19.59 -8.90
N ASP A 30 2.56 20.24 -7.75
CA ASP A 30 3.35 19.79 -6.60
C ASP A 30 2.54 19.97 -5.30
N PRO A 31 1.53 19.10 -5.03
CA PRO A 31 0.70 19.20 -3.85
C PRO A 31 1.43 18.87 -2.54
N GLN A 32 2.58 18.20 -2.62
CA GLN A 32 3.42 17.83 -1.47
C GLN A 32 4.59 18.79 -1.25
N ASP A 33 4.74 19.77 -2.14
CA ASP A 33 5.79 20.79 -2.11
C ASP A 33 7.18 20.16 -1.96
N LEU A 34 7.43 19.13 -2.78
CA LEU A 34 8.68 18.38 -2.81
C LEU A 34 9.81 19.23 -3.41
N ASN A 35 9.48 20.22 -4.25
CA ASN A 35 10.44 20.99 -5.01
C ASN A 35 10.77 22.37 -4.39
N LYS A 36 10.53 22.57 -3.08
CA LYS A 36 10.87 23.83 -2.36
C LYS A 36 12.31 24.28 -2.60
N SER A 37 13.26 23.35 -2.59
CA SER A 37 14.69 23.63 -2.77
C SER A 37 15.07 24.02 -4.20
N VAL A 38 14.22 23.72 -5.18
CA VAL A 38 14.45 23.97 -6.61
C VAL A 38 13.80 25.29 -7.06
N GLN A 39 13.11 26.00 -6.18
CA GLN A 39 12.51 27.29 -6.49
C GLN A 39 13.59 28.37 -6.67
N VAL A 40 13.96 28.62 -7.91
CA VAL A 40 14.93 29.67 -8.27
C VAL A 40 14.25 31.03 -8.26
N VAL A 41 14.46 31.80 -7.19
CA VAL A 41 13.95 33.17 -7.04
C VAL A 41 14.99 34.18 -7.54
N TRP A 42 14.56 35.22 -8.26
CA TRP A 42 15.43 36.28 -8.81
C TRP A 42 16.42 36.84 -7.77
N ASN A 43 15.92 37.16 -6.57
CA ASN A 43 16.72 37.70 -5.46
C ASN A 43 17.83 36.73 -5.00
N SER A 44 17.64 35.41 -5.15
CA SER A 44 18.64 34.41 -4.79
C SER A 44 19.70 34.22 -5.88
N VAL A 45 19.44 34.65 -7.12
CA VAL A 45 20.37 34.50 -8.25
C VAL A 45 21.28 35.72 -8.40
N ILE A 46 20.70 36.92 -8.34
CA ILE A 46 21.40 38.19 -8.65
C ILE A 46 21.54 39.10 -7.41
N GLY A 47 20.96 38.72 -6.26
CA GLY A 47 20.86 39.55 -5.04
C GLY A 47 22.07 40.44 -4.80
N GLU A 48 21.90 41.74 -5.03
CA GLU A 48 22.94 42.74 -4.82
C GLU A 48 23.14 43.01 -3.31
N PRO A 49 24.38 43.23 -2.83
CA PRO A 49 24.63 43.61 -1.45
C PRO A 49 24.19 45.05 -1.17
N ASP A 50 23.75 45.34 0.05
CA ASP A 50 23.18 46.65 0.45
C ASP A 50 24.08 47.87 0.17
N ASN A 51 25.39 47.65 0.00
CA ASN A 51 26.39 48.68 -0.25
C ASN A 51 26.48 49.11 -1.74
N VAL A 52 26.01 48.30 -2.68
CA VAL A 52 26.08 48.58 -4.12
C VAL A 52 24.75 48.22 -4.77
N ARG A 53 23.84 49.19 -4.82
CA ARG A 53 22.48 49.02 -5.34
C ARG A 53 22.35 49.63 -6.74
N SER A 54 21.92 48.82 -7.70
CA SER A 54 21.54 49.27 -9.03
C SER A 54 20.26 50.12 -8.99
N PRO A 55 20.05 51.01 -9.98
CA PRO A 55 18.86 51.86 -10.02
C PRO A 55 17.55 51.05 -10.00
N ASP A 56 16.57 51.49 -9.22
CA ASP A 56 15.31 50.74 -8.99
C ASP A 56 14.54 50.38 -10.25
N TRP A 57 14.67 51.19 -11.31
CA TRP A 57 14.02 50.92 -12.59
C TRP A 57 14.69 49.77 -13.35
N VAL A 58 16.04 49.69 -13.32
CA VAL A 58 16.80 48.59 -13.93
C VAL A 58 16.45 47.30 -13.23
N TRP A 59 16.45 47.31 -11.89
CA TRP A 59 16.14 46.16 -11.05
C TRP A 59 14.74 45.57 -11.33
N ARG A 60 13.73 46.44 -11.53
CA ARG A 60 12.37 45.99 -11.85
C ARG A 60 12.28 45.40 -13.25
N VAL A 61 12.87 46.07 -14.24
CA VAL A 61 12.85 45.62 -15.64
C VAL A 61 13.57 44.27 -15.79
N SER A 62 14.74 44.12 -15.17
CA SER A 62 15.48 42.85 -15.19
C SER A 62 14.69 41.71 -14.55
N ASN A 63 14.01 41.95 -13.42
CA ASN A 63 13.16 40.96 -12.76
C ASN A 63 11.96 40.52 -13.63
N ILE A 64 11.32 41.47 -14.33
CA ILE A 64 10.19 41.17 -15.23
C ILE A 64 10.66 40.34 -16.44
N ILE A 65 11.77 40.74 -17.06
CA ILE A 65 12.33 40.01 -18.21
C ILE A 65 12.77 38.61 -17.77
N TYR A 66 13.47 38.49 -16.65
CA TYR A 66 13.91 37.21 -16.10
C TYR A 66 12.73 36.25 -15.86
N SER A 67 11.72 36.67 -15.10
CA SER A 67 10.56 35.83 -14.77
C SER A 67 9.77 35.43 -16.02
N THR A 68 9.67 36.32 -17.01
CA THR A 68 9.02 36.04 -18.29
C THR A 68 9.82 35.00 -19.09
N VAL A 69 11.11 35.24 -19.31
CA VAL A 69 11.97 34.34 -20.10
C VAL A 69 12.05 32.96 -19.43
N GLN A 70 12.24 32.89 -18.11
CA GLN A 70 12.28 31.63 -17.37
C GLN A 70 10.97 30.84 -17.55
N GLY A 71 9.81 31.52 -17.44
CA GLY A 71 8.50 30.88 -17.60
C GLY A 71 8.27 30.32 -19.01
N TRP A 72 8.62 31.08 -20.06
CA TRP A 72 8.43 30.63 -21.44
C TRP A 72 9.41 29.53 -21.85
N THR A 73 10.69 29.68 -21.52
CA THR A 73 11.71 28.67 -21.81
C THR A 73 11.37 27.34 -21.15
N TYR A 74 10.95 27.35 -19.88
CA TYR A 74 10.53 26.14 -19.18
C TYR A 74 9.34 25.47 -19.86
N LYS A 75 8.31 26.24 -20.25
CA LYS A 75 7.13 25.71 -20.93
C LYS A 75 7.49 25.07 -22.27
N ILE A 76 8.28 25.75 -23.11
CA ILE A 76 8.68 25.24 -24.42
C ILE A 76 9.50 23.95 -24.27
N LEU A 77 10.50 23.96 -23.37
CA LEU A 77 11.32 22.79 -23.13
C LEU A 77 10.49 21.61 -22.60
N THR A 78 9.53 21.88 -21.71
CA THR A 78 8.63 20.86 -21.18
C THR A 78 7.72 20.30 -22.26
N VAL A 79 7.16 21.12 -23.16
CA VAL A 79 6.30 20.65 -24.26
C VAL A 79 7.06 19.72 -25.21
N ILE A 80 8.36 19.95 -25.41
CA ILE A 80 9.19 19.10 -26.27
C ILE A 80 9.61 17.81 -25.52
N THR A 81 10.05 17.93 -24.28
CA THR A 81 10.62 16.80 -23.53
C THR A 81 9.55 15.88 -22.93
N ALA A 82 8.41 16.41 -22.46
CA ALA A 82 7.34 15.63 -21.86
C ALA A 82 6.82 14.48 -22.77
N PRO A 83 6.50 14.69 -24.07
CA PRO A 83 6.04 13.59 -24.92
C PRO A 83 7.14 12.54 -25.16
N ILE A 84 8.41 12.95 -25.25
CA ILE A 84 9.53 12.03 -25.41
C ILE A 84 9.66 11.14 -24.17
N PHE A 85 9.65 11.75 -22.98
CA PHE A 85 9.68 10.99 -21.72
C PHE A 85 8.45 10.10 -21.55
N ALA A 86 7.26 10.60 -21.87
CA ALA A 86 6.03 9.81 -21.81
C ALA A 86 6.10 8.59 -22.74
N PHE A 87 6.65 8.75 -23.94
CA PHE A 87 6.85 7.65 -24.87
C PHE A 87 7.83 6.60 -24.34
N ILE A 88 8.99 7.03 -23.82
CA ILE A 88 9.99 6.11 -23.26
C ILE A 88 9.41 5.33 -22.08
N ILE A 89 8.78 6.02 -21.13
CA ILE A 89 8.20 5.39 -19.94
C ILE A 89 7.03 4.47 -20.33
N GLY A 90 6.15 4.92 -21.22
CA GLY A 90 5.05 4.10 -21.74
C GLY A 90 5.54 2.82 -22.43
N PHE A 91 6.59 2.93 -23.25
CA PHE A 91 7.21 1.78 -23.89
C PHE A 91 7.80 0.79 -22.88
N HIS A 92 8.51 1.27 -21.86
CA HIS A 92 9.03 0.42 -20.79
C HIS A 92 7.90 -0.30 -20.04
N PHE A 93 6.82 0.40 -19.69
CA PHE A 93 5.67 -0.24 -19.06
C PHE A 93 5.01 -1.29 -19.96
N ALA A 94 4.91 -1.02 -21.26
CA ALA A 94 4.38 -2.00 -22.21
C ALA A 94 5.24 -3.28 -22.24
N LEU A 95 6.57 -3.14 -22.28
CA LEU A 95 7.50 -4.27 -22.19
C LEU A 95 7.40 -5.03 -20.86
N LEU A 96 7.28 -4.30 -19.74
CA LEU A 96 7.12 -4.92 -18.43
C LEU A 96 5.81 -5.70 -18.33
N ILE A 97 4.71 -5.17 -18.86
CA ILE A 97 3.42 -5.86 -18.87
C ILE A 97 3.49 -7.10 -19.77
N PHE A 98 4.14 -7.00 -20.93
CA PHE A 98 4.40 -8.14 -21.79
C PHE A 98 5.19 -9.22 -21.04
N LEU A 99 6.33 -8.85 -20.44
CA LEU A 99 7.15 -9.79 -19.66
C LEU A 99 6.35 -10.39 -18.49
N GLN A 100 5.55 -9.58 -17.80
CA GLN A 100 4.70 -10.03 -16.70
C GLN A 100 3.73 -11.13 -17.16
N ILE A 101 3.07 -10.94 -18.31
CA ILE A 101 2.07 -11.89 -18.81
C ILE A 101 2.73 -13.14 -19.38
N TRP A 102 3.76 -12.96 -20.21
CA TRP A 102 4.34 -14.05 -21.00
C TRP A 102 5.41 -14.84 -20.26
N VAL A 103 6.07 -14.24 -19.26
CA VAL A 103 7.18 -14.88 -18.53
C VAL A 103 6.86 -15.05 -17.06
N PHE A 104 6.43 -14.00 -16.36
CA PHE A 104 6.18 -14.14 -14.92
C PHE A 104 4.98 -15.03 -14.61
N ARG A 105 3.86 -14.91 -15.33
CA ARG A 105 2.70 -15.81 -15.11
C ARG A 105 3.06 -17.30 -15.25
N PRO A 106 3.73 -17.78 -16.32
CA PRO A 106 4.10 -19.19 -16.40
C PRO A 106 5.13 -19.57 -15.35
N ILE A 107 6.12 -18.72 -15.05
CA ILE A 107 7.09 -19.00 -13.97
C ILE A 107 6.38 -19.15 -12.63
N LEU A 108 5.44 -18.26 -12.28
CA LEU A 108 4.69 -18.36 -11.04
C LEU A 108 3.82 -19.61 -10.99
N LYS A 109 3.19 -20.01 -12.11
CA LYS A 109 2.46 -21.28 -12.19
C LYS A 109 3.39 -22.49 -12.01
N PHE A 110 4.58 -22.43 -12.58
CA PHE A 110 5.59 -23.48 -12.43
C PHE A 110 6.13 -23.57 -11.00
N LEU A 111 6.45 -22.43 -10.38
CA LEU A 111 6.85 -22.37 -8.97
C LEU A 111 5.74 -22.87 -8.06
N HIS A 112 4.48 -22.55 -8.36
CA HIS A 112 3.35 -23.04 -7.60
C HIS A 112 3.25 -24.57 -7.64
N ILE A 113 3.47 -25.22 -8.79
CA ILE A 113 3.46 -26.70 -8.84
C ILE A 113 4.63 -27.29 -8.05
N ILE A 114 5.81 -26.68 -8.08
CA ILE A 114 6.96 -27.11 -7.27
C ILE A 114 6.65 -26.94 -5.78
N PHE A 115 6.14 -25.78 -5.35
CA PHE A 115 5.80 -25.54 -3.95
C PHE A 115 4.68 -26.47 -3.49
N SER A 116 3.71 -26.78 -4.33
CA SER A 116 2.68 -27.78 -4.02
C SER A 116 3.30 -29.15 -3.76
N LEU A 117 4.27 -29.57 -4.59
CA LEU A 117 4.99 -30.83 -4.38
C LEU A 117 5.82 -30.80 -3.09
N LEU A 118 6.57 -29.72 -2.85
CA LEU A 118 7.36 -29.55 -1.62
C LEU A 118 6.47 -29.57 -0.37
N ARG A 119 5.27 -28.96 -0.45
CA ARG A 119 4.29 -28.99 0.64
C ARG A 119 3.83 -30.42 0.91
N THR A 120 3.47 -31.18 -0.11
CA THR A 120 3.08 -32.59 0.06
C THR A 120 4.22 -33.44 0.61
N LEU A 121 5.46 -33.26 0.13
CA LEU A 121 6.62 -33.95 0.68
C LEU A 121 6.86 -33.58 2.14
N GLY A 122 6.77 -32.29 2.47
CA GLY A 122 6.86 -31.81 3.84
C GLY A 122 5.79 -32.41 4.74
N GLU A 123 4.53 -32.48 4.29
CA GLU A 123 3.43 -33.13 5.02
C GLU A 123 3.71 -34.63 5.25
N ILE A 124 4.22 -35.35 4.25
CA ILE A 124 4.58 -36.77 4.39
C ILE A 124 5.67 -36.94 5.43
N VAL A 125 6.74 -36.14 5.37
CA VAL A 125 7.86 -36.19 6.33
C VAL A 125 7.39 -35.84 7.73
N LEU A 126 6.58 -34.79 7.87
CA LEU A 126 6.05 -34.34 9.15
C LEU A 126 5.13 -35.41 9.77
N ASN A 127 4.22 -35.98 8.99
CA ASN A 127 3.33 -37.04 9.48
C ASN A 127 4.10 -38.33 9.80
N GLY A 128 5.12 -38.67 9.00
CA GLY A 128 5.94 -39.86 9.21
C GLY A 128 6.89 -39.77 10.41
N LEU A 129 7.39 -38.59 10.75
CA LEU A 129 8.33 -38.38 11.86
C LEU A 129 7.66 -37.78 13.09
N CYS A 130 7.09 -36.59 12.95
CA CYS A 130 6.49 -35.87 14.07
C CYS A 130 5.22 -36.57 14.56
N GLY A 131 4.39 -37.14 13.66
CA GLY A 131 3.20 -37.90 14.02
C GLY A 131 3.46 -38.96 15.11
N PRO A 132 4.30 -39.98 14.85
CA PRO A 132 4.60 -41.01 15.85
C PRO A 132 5.35 -40.47 17.09
N ILE A 133 6.19 -39.44 16.94
CA ILE A 133 6.87 -38.82 18.09
C ILE A 133 5.85 -38.18 19.04
N PHE A 134 4.91 -37.38 18.51
CA PHE A 134 3.89 -36.76 19.34
C PHE A 134 2.89 -37.79 19.92
N GLU A 135 2.59 -38.85 19.16
CA GLU A 135 1.76 -39.96 19.64
C GLU A 135 2.42 -40.68 20.83
N THR A 136 3.70 -41.03 20.72
CA THR A 136 4.44 -41.69 21.81
C THR A 136 4.57 -40.81 23.05
N ILE A 137 4.83 -39.51 22.89
CA ILE A 137 4.83 -38.54 24.00
C ILE A 137 3.45 -38.47 24.67
N GLY A 138 2.38 -38.41 23.87
CA GLY A 138 1.00 -38.44 24.36
C GLY A 138 0.68 -39.71 25.14
N LEU A 139 1.14 -40.88 24.65
CA LEU A 139 1.01 -42.15 25.35
C LEU A 139 1.77 -42.16 26.67
N CYS A 140 3.01 -41.67 26.73
CA CYS A 140 3.76 -41.53 27.98
C CYS A 140 3.02 -40.66 29.01
N MET A 141 2.47 -39.52 28.60
CA MET A 141 1.71 -38.64 29.49
C MET A 141 0.36 -39.25 29.93
N SER A 142 -0.32 -39.97 29.04
CA SER A 142 -1.60 -40.63 29.39
C SER A 142 -1.42 -41.80 30.35
N ASN A 143 -0.34 -42.58 30.23
CA ASN A 143 0.02 -43.61 31.19
C ASN A 143 0.37 -43.03 32.58
N ALA A 144 0.92 -41.82 32.63
CA ALA A 144 1.18 -41.09 33.88
C ALA A 144 -0.09 -40.47 34.50
N ARG A 145 -1.26 -40.56 33.86
CA ARG A 145 -2.50 -39.99 34.37
C ARG A 145 -3.08 -40.84 35.49
N ILE A 146 -2.73 -40.49 36.73
CA ILE A 146 -3.25 -41.08 37.96
C ILE A 146 -4.79 -40.96 37.97
N ARG A 147 -5.48 -42.11 37.93
CA ARG A 147 -6.92 -42.19 38.17
C ARG A 147 -7.13 -42.07 39.68
N HIS A 148 -7.67 -40.94 40.14
CA HIS A 148 -8.18 -40.82 41.50
C HIS A 148 -9.43 -41.71 41.64
N GLN A 149 -9.23 -42.97 42.03
CA GLN A 149 -10.32 -43.79 42.57
C GLN A 149 -10.63 -43.22 43.95
N ARG A 150 -11.78 -42.54 44.10
CA ARG A 150 -12.28 -42.25 45.45
C ARG A 150 -12.61 -43.60 46.09
N VAL A 151 -11.83 -43.97 47.09
CA VAL A 151 -12.16 -45.05 48.02
C VAL A 151 -13.44 -44.59 48.73
N TYR A 152 -14.53 -45.35 48.60
CA TYR A 152 -15.72 -45.14 49.41
C TYR A 152 -15.33 -45.44 50.86
N ASP A 153 -15.36 -44.42 51.70
CA ASP A 153 -15.27 -44.60 53.15
C ASP A 153 -16.46 -45.46 53.61
N ALA A 154 -16.15 -46.56 54.29
CA ALA A 154 -17.12 -47.52 54.82
C ALA A 154 -17.89 -46.98 56.04
N LYS A 155 -18.59 -45.85 55.88
CA LYS A 155 -19.44 -45.27 56.93
C LYS A 155 -20.91 -45.14 56.57
N ASP A 156 -21.31 -45.52 55.37
CA ASP A 156 -22.71 -45.52 54.94
C ASP A 156 -23.16 -46.95 54.59
N GLU A 157 -23.27 -47.85 55.57
CA GLU A 157 -24.06 -49.07 55.37
C GLU A 157 -25.56 -48.77 55.58
N PRO A 158 -26.44 -49.07 54.61
CA PRO A 158 -27.87 -49.13 54.88
C PRO A 158 -28.18 -50.40 55.69
N GLN A 159 -28.59 -50.18 56.94
CA GLN A 159 -29.03 -51.20 57.87
C GLN A 159 -30.38 -51.77 57.40
N PHE A 160 -30.37 -52.96 56.78
CA PHE A 160 -31.61 -53.72 56.51
C PHE A 160 -31.79 -54.81 57.58
N PRO A 161 -32.85 -54.77 58.40
CA PRO A 161 -33.28 -55.93 59.16
C PRO A 161 -34.27 -56.79 58.37
N PHE A 162 -34.14 -58.07 58.66
CA PHE A 162 -34.56 -59.30 58.00
C PHE A 162 -36.08 -59.56 58.04
N ILE A 163 -36.55 -60.33 57.06
CA ILE A 163 -37.88 -60.93 56.98
C ILE A 163 -38.14 -61.85 58.19
N ILE A 164 -39.28 -61.63 58.87
CA ILE A 164 -40.30 -62.66 59.19
C ILE A 164 -41.67 -62.02 58.98
#